data_AF-A0A7C4E1F7-F1
#
_entry.id   AF-A0A7C4E1F7-F1
#
_cell.length_a   1.000
_cell.length_b   1.000
_cell.length_c   1.000
_cell.angle_alpha   90.00
_cell.angle_beta   90.00
_cell.angle_gamma   90.00
#
_symmetry.space_group_name_H-M   'P 1'
#
loop_
_entity.id
_entity.type
_entity.pdbx_description
1 polymer ?
#
loop_
_entity_poly.entity_id
_entity_poly.type
_entity_poly.pdbx_seq_one_letter_code
_entity_poly.pdbx_strand_id
1 'polypeptide(L)'
;MNLILSRHAREKIKLRGLKMELINQVLNSPEQIYFDVVTRLYVAIRNVDFHDEKIPMVVVYRPENDSYYIATAYPCKEFKEEVDRKVKKGRWIKVGVREE
;
A
#
# COMPACT_ATOMS: atom_id res chain seq x y z
N MET A 1 1.43 -16.31 0.41
CA MET A 1 0.46 -15.29 -0.05
C MET A 1 0.63 -15.09 -1.54
N ASN A 2 -0.43 -15.20 -2.33
CA ASN A 2 -0.37 -15.01 -3.78
C ASN A 2 -0.66 -13.54 -4.15
N LEU A 3 0.11 -12.96 -5.06
CA LEU A 3 -0.01 -11.55 -5.48
C LEU A 3 -0.30 -11.44 -6.98
N ILE A 4 -1.43 -10.82 -7.31
CA ILE A 4 -1.82 -10.56 -8.70
C ILE A 4 -1.54 -9.09 -8.99
N LEU A 5 -0.56 -8.81 -9.86
CA LEU A 5 -0.18 -7.44 -10.19
C LEU A 5 -0.96 -6.92 -11.39
N SER A 6 -1.59 -5.75 -11.23
CA SER A 6 -2.05 -4.97 -12.38
C SER A 6 -0.90 -4.63 -13.33
N ARG A 7 -1.20 -4.32 -14.60
CA ARG A 7 -0.19 -3.83 -15.55
C ARG A 7 0.58 -2.64 -14.97
N HIS A 8 -0.16 -1.68 -14.41
CA HIS A 8 0.41 -0.49 -13.79
C HIS A 8 1.31 -0.81 -12.59
N ALA A 9 0.88 -1.72 -11.71
CA ALA A 9 1.67 -2.15 -10.56
C ALA A 9 2.99 -2.80 -11.03
N ARG A 10 2.93 -3.70 -12.00
CA ARG A 10 4.10 -4.40 -12.54
C ARG A 10 5.13 -3.42 -13.10
N GLU A 11 4.68 -2.44 -13.88
CA GLU A 11 5.56 -1.39 -14.43
C GLU A 11 6.19 -0.56 -13.32
N LYS A 12 5.39 -0.09 -12.35
CA LYS A 12 5.86 0.76 -11.27
C LYS A 12 6.81 0.07 -10.30
N ILE A 13 6.55 -1.20 -9.97
CA ILE A 13 7.42 -2.03 -9.14
C ILE A 13 8.78 -2.21 -9.81
N LYS A 14 8.77 -2.56 -11.11
CA LYS A 14 10.00 -2.71 -11.90
C LYS A 14 10.79 -1.41 -11.99
N LEU A 15 10.13 -0.31 -12.33
CA LEU A 15 10.78 1.01 -12.49
C LEU A 15 11.42 1.54 -11.20
N ARG A 16 10.85 1.18 -10.05
CA ARG A 16 11.30 1.66 -8.73
C ARG A 16 12.20 0.65 -8.01
N GLY A 17 12.51 -0.49 -8.62
CA GLY A 17 13.30 -1.55 -7.99
C GLY A 17 12.65 -2.11 -6.71
N LEU A 18 11.31 -2.09 -6.62
CA LEU A 18 10.62 -2.58 -5.43
C LEU A 18 10.71 -4.10 -5.36
N LYS A 19 11.25 -4.59 -4.26
CA LYS A 19 11.27 -6.01 -3.92
C LYS A 19 9.87 -6.46 -3.52
N MET A 20 9.46 -7.65 -3.98
CA MET A 20 8.14 -8.19 -3.67
C MET A 20 7.97 -8.47 -2.18
N GLU A 21 9.08 -8.75 -1.49
CA GLU A 21 9.16 -8.92 -0.05
C GLU A 21 8.66 -7.68 0.70
N LEU A 22 8.96 -6.47 0.22
CA LEU A 22 8.47 -5.23 0.85
C LEU A 22 6.95 -5.10 0.75
N ILE A 23 6.38 -5.49 -0.40
CA ILE A 23 4.92 -5.49 -0.60
C ILE A 23 4.27 -6.52 0.34
N ASN A 24 4.84 -7.71 0.44
CA ASN A 24 4.37 -8.74 1.36
C ASN A 24 4.43 -8.27 2.82
N GLN A 25 5.52 -7.62 3.22
CA GLN A 25 5.70 -7.07 4.56
C GLN A 25 4.59 -6.05 4.90
N VAL A 26 4.30 -5.12 3.99
CA VAL A 26 3.24 -4.11 4.17
C VAL A 26 1.85 -4.76 4.27
N LEU A 27 1.58 -5.82 3.49
CA LEU A 27 0.27 -6.50 3.50
C LEU A 27 0.06 -7.41 4.72
N ASN A 28 1.13 -8.06 5.19
CA ASN A 28 1.07 -8.96 6.35
C ASN A 28 0.95 -8.19 7.67
N SER A 29 1.64 -7.04 7.77
CA SER A 29 1.75 -6.27 9.01
C SER A 29 1.53 -4.75 8.79
N PRO A 30 0.41 -4.31 8.19
CA PRO A 30 0.13 -2.89 7.97
C PRO A 30 0.00 -2.13 9.30
N GLU A 31 0.77 -1.05 9.44
CA GLU A 31 0.61 -0.07 10.51
C GLU A 31 -0.68 0.71 10.37
N GLN A 32 -1.16 0.92 9.14
CA GLN A 32 -2.39 1.63 8.84
C GLN A 32 -3.09 1.03 7.62
N ILE A 33 -4.42 0.90 7.72
CA ILE A 33 -5.27 0.50 6.60
C ILE A 33 -6.35 1.55 6.39
N TYR A 34 -6.48 1.97 5.12
CA TYR A 34 -7.56 2.82 4.65
C TYR A 34 -8.37 2.12 3.55
N PHE A 35 -9.59 2.58 3.35
CA PHE A 35 -10.41 2.26 2.20
C PHE A 35 -10.62 3.52 1.36
N ASP A 36 -10.20 3.49 0.09
CA ASP A 36 -10.44 4.56 -0.87
C ASP A 36 -11.83 4.39 -1.49
N VAL A 37 -12.77 5.26 -1.09
CA VAL A 37 -14.17 5.14 -1.51
C VAL A 37 -14.38 5.38 -3.01
N VAL A 38 -13.46 6.09 -3.67
CA VAL A 38 -13.54 6.39 -5.10
C VAL A 38 -13.10 5.19 -5.94
N THR A 39 -11.98 4.56 -5.58
CA THR A 39 -11.45 3.41 -6.32
C THR A 39 -11.98 2.08 -5.81
N ARG A 40 -12.62 2.05 -4.63
CA ARG A 40 -13.09 0.85 -3.93
C ARG A 40 -11.95 -0.13 -3.63
N LEU A 41 -10.77 0.41 -3.33
CA LEU A 41 -9.56 -0.35 -3.01
C LEU A 41 -9.09 -0.03 -1.59
N TYR A 42 -8.45 -1.02 -0.97
CA TYR A 42 -7.73 -0.84 0.28
C TYR A 42 -6.36 -0.20 0.04
N VAL A 43 -5.88 0.50 1.05
CA VAL A 43 -4.56 1.09 1.09
C VAL A 43 -3.90 0.66 2.39
N ALA A 44 -2.88 -0.20 2.30
CA ALA A 44 -2.05 -0.58 3.42
C ALA A 44 -0.77 0.26 3.43
N ILE A 45 -0.37 0.68 4.62
CA ILE A 45 0.89 1.41 4.84
C ILE A 45 1.66 0.80 5.99
N ARG A 46 2.97 0.73 5.80
CA ARG A 46 3.95 0.38 6.83
C ARG A 46 5.25 1.10 6.54
N ASN A 47 6.02 1.44 7.57
CA ASN A 47 7.40 1.84 7.38
C ASN A 47 8.28 0.63 7.04
N VAL A 48 9.08 0.72 5.99
CA VAL A 48 9.99 -0.33 5.54
C VAL A 48 11.40 0.22 5.32
N ASP A 49 12.40 -0.66 5.36
CA ASP A 49 13.77 -0.30 5.00
C ASP A 49 13.92 -0.36 3.47
N PHE A 50 14.16 0.80 2.85
CA PHE A 50 14.29 0.94 1.41
C PHE A 50 15.47 1.88 1.09
N HIS A 51 16.50 1.36 0.42
CA HIS A 51 17.76 2.07 0.19
C HIS A 51 18.39 2.66 1.47
N ASP A 52 18.50 1.83 2.51
CA ASP A 52 19.12 2.18 3.80
C ASP A 52 18.41 3.32 4.57
N GLU A 53 17.18 3.67 4.16
CA GLU A 53 16.32 4.63 4.83
C GLU A 53 14.99 3.97 5.23
N LYS A 54 14.50 4.29 6.42
CA LYS A 54 13.17 3.87 6.87
C LYS A 54 12.13 4.82 6.32
N ILE A 55 11.26 4.33 5.44
CA ILE A 55 10.29 5.15 4.69
C ILE A 55 8.90 4.50 4.68
N PRO A 56 7.80 5.28 4.72
CA PRO A 56 6.47 4.75 4.51
C PRO A 56 6.34 4.15 3.11
N MET A 57 5.88 2.90 3.03
CA MET A 57 5.51 2.25 1.78
C MET A 57 4.00 2.07 1.71
N VAL A 58 3.43 2.51 0.60
CA VAL A 58 2.00 2.45 0.30
C VAL A 58 1.74 1.32 -0.67
N VAL A 59 0.79 0.44 -0.33
CA VAL A 59 0.29 -0.63 -1.20
C VAL A 59 -1.21 -0.47 -1.37
N VAL A 60 -1.65 -0.26 -2.62
CA VAL A 60 -3.06 -0.16 -2.97
C VAL A 60 -3.53 -1.49 -3.54
N TYR A 61 -4.54 -2.09 -2.92
CA TYR A 61 -4.92 -3.47 -3.20
C TYR A 61 -6.41 -3.76 -3.01
N ARG A 62 -6.86 -4.93 -3.45
CA ARG A 62 -8.08 -5.57 -2.95
C ARG A 62 -7.81 -7.04 -2.65
N PRO A 63 -8.40 -7.60 -1.58
CA PRO A 63 -8.35 -9.04 -1.36
C PRO A 63 -9.16 -9.76 -2.44
N GLU A 64 -8.67 -10.90 -2.92
CA GLU A 64 -9.33 -11.80 -3.87
C GLU A 64 -9.13 -13.24 -3.43
N ASN A 65 -10.14 -13.84 -2.77
CA ASN A 65 -10.08 -15.19 -2.21
C ASN A 65 -8.77 -15.40 -1.41
N ASP A 66 -7.84 -16.21 -1.93
CA ASP A 66 -6.54 -16.54 -1.32
C ASP A 66 -5.36 -15.68 -1.83
N SER A 67 -5.67 -14.55 -2.46
CA SER A 67 -4.70 -13.67 -3.10
C SER A 67 -5.00 -12.18 -2.85
N TYR A 68 -4.03 -11.34 -3.20
CA TYR A 68 -4.22 -9.90 -3.22
C TYR A 68 -3.98 -9.38 -4.63
N TYR A 69 -4.99 -8.70 -5.17
CA TYR A 69 -4.81 -7.91 -6.38
C TYR A 69 -4.17 -6.57 -6.03
N ILE A 70 -3.00 -6.31 -6.58
CA ILE A 70 -2.22 -5.09 -6.35
C ILE A 70 -2.44 -4.13 -7.51
N ALA A 71 -3.08 -3.00 -7.21
CA ALA A 71 -3.30 -1.93 -8.17
C ALA A 71 -2.04 -1.09 -8.38
N THR A 72 -1.33 -0.75 -7.29
CA THR A 72 -0.04 -0.05 -7.33
C THR A 72 0.69 -0.16 -5.98
N ALA A 73 2.00 0.09 -5.99
CA ALA A 73 2.83 0.20 -4.79
C ALA A 73 3.89 1.28 -4.98
N TYR A 74 4.18 2.05 -3.93
CA TYR A 74 5.20 3.10 -3.96
C TYR A 74 5.68 3.50 -2.56
N PRO A 75 6.96 3.87 -2.42
CA PRO A 75 7.44 4.59 -1.25
C PRO A 75 6.90 6.03 -1.26
N CYS A 76 6.57 6.58 -0.10
CA CYS A 76 6.05 7.94 0.05
C CYS A 76 6.67 8.62 1.28
N LYS A 77 7.61 9.55 1.06
CA LYS A 77 8.25 10.32 2.15
C LYS A 77 7.25 11.25 2.86
N GLU A 78 6.43 11.94 2.09
CA GLU A 78 5.43 12.91 2.58
C GLU A 78 4.06 12.26 2.82
N PHE A 79 4.05 11.00 3.26
CA PHE A 79 2.84 10.22 3.39
C PHE A 79 1.79 10.88 4.30
N LYS A 80 2.23 11.53 5.38
CA LYS A 80 1.33 12.22 6.32
C LYS A 80 0.51 13.32 5.62
N GLU A 81 1.14 14.12 4.76
CA GLU A 81 0.44 15.16 3.99
C GLU A 81 -0.50 14.56 2.94
N GLU A 82 -0.07 13.45 2.31
CA GLU A 82 -0.91 12.72 1.36
C GLU A 82 -2.19 12.19 2.02
N VAL A 83 -2.05 11.56 3.20
CA VAL A 83 -3.16 11.09 4.02
C VAL A 83 -4.05 12.23 4.42
N ASP A 84 -3.49 13.28 5.03
CA ASP A 84 -4.28 14.41 5.54
C ASP A 84 -5.13 15.00 4.43
N ARG A 85 -4.57 15.18 3.23
CA ARG A 85 -5.32 15.67 2.08
C ARG A 85 -6.44 14.72 1.63
N LYS A 86 -6.20 13.41 1.62
CA LYS A 86 -7.19 12.42 1.14
C LYS A 86 -8.26 12.09 2.18
N VAL A 87 -7.90 12.06 3.46
CA VAL A 87 -8.81 11.87 4.60
C VAL A 87 -9.67 13.11 4.80
N LYS A 88 -9.11 14.33 4.79
CA LYS A 88 -9.90 15.58 4.90
C LYS A 88 -10.93 15.73 3.78
N LYS A 89 -10.62 15.21 2.59
CA LYS A 89 -11.54 15.19 1.45
C LYS A 89 -12.59 14.06 1.52
N GLY A 90 -12.61 13.26 2.59
CA GLY A 90 -13.50 12.12 2.76
C GLY A 90 -13.23 10.95 1.82
N ARG A 91 -12.10 10.97 1.09
CA ARG A 91 -11.79 9.96 0.08
C ARG A 91 -11.23 8.69 0.71
N TRP A 92 -10.37 8.82 1.72
CA TRP A 92 -9.81 7.69 2.45
C TRP A 92 -10.45 7.59 3.83
N ILE A 93 -11.10 6.47 4.10
CA ILE A 93 -11.67 6.15 5.40
C ILE A 93 -10.70 5.21 6.10
N LYS A 94 -10.25 5.56 7.32
CA LYS A 94 -9.41 4.65 8.11
C LYS A 94 -10.26 3.46 8.55
N VAL A 95 -9.82 2.25 8.24
CA VAL A 95 -10.58 1.02 8.50
C VAL A 95 -9.89 0.07 9.48
N GLY A 96 -8.63 0.33 9.84
CA GLY A 96 -7.99 -0.38 10.94
C GLY A 96 -6.46 -0.41 10.87
N VAL A 97 -5.93 -1.33 11.66
CA VAL A 97 -4.55 -1.81 11.69
C VAL A 97 -4.61 -3.34 11.70
N ARG A 98 -3.62 -4.02 11.15
CA ARG A 98 -3.52 -5.48 11.29
C ARG A 98 -2.25 -5.73 12.10
N GLU A 99 -2.44 -5.74 13.41
CA GLU A 99 -1.40 -6.14 14.36
C GLU A 99 -1.32 -7.67 14.36
N GLU A 100 -0.10 -8.20 14.42
CA GLU A 100 0.20 -9.64 14.48
C GLU A 100 -0.37 -10.28 15.75
#